data_AF-A0A5N6XLN5-F1
#
_entry.id   AF-A0A5N6XLN5-F1
#
_cell.length_a   1.000
_cell.length_b   1.000
_cell.length_c   1.000
_cell.angle_alpha   90.00
_cell.angle_beta   90.00
_cell.angle_gamma   90.00
#
_symmetry.space_group_name_H-M   'P 1'
#
loop_
_entity.id
_entity.type
_entity.pdbx_description
1 polymer ?
#
loop_
_entity_poly.entity_id
_entity_poly.type
_entity_poly.pdbx_seq_one_letter_code
_entity_poly.pdbx_strand_id
1 'polypeptide(L)'
;MAFERLVRFQAKDHAHYGELLSETAKGYLIQPLVGSIPGGFHRSTEDPLTVPSLLCPIAETPLIVCVGLNYRQHAQEMKVSTIPSTYSFFP
;
A
#
# COMPACT_ATOMS: atom_id res chain seq x y z
N MET A 1 -2.43 2.20 -18.87
CA MET A 1 -1.12 2.74 -18.45
C MET A 1 -0.70 2.01 -17.18
N ALA A 2 0.57 1.70 -17.01
CA ALA A 2 1.09 1.12 -15.78
C ALA A 2 1.69 2.24 -14.91
N PHE A 3 1.50 2.14 -13.60
CA PHE A 3 2.19 2.94 -12.58
C PHE A 3 3.23 2.02 -11.91
N GLU A 4 4.31 2.59 -11.40
CA GLU A 4 5.30 1.80 -10.64
C GLU A 4 4.98 1.73 -9.15
N ARG A 5 4.54 2.86 -8.57
CA ARG A 5 4.26 2.99 -7.14
C ARG A 5 2.92 3.69 -6.92
N LEU A 6 1.86 2.89 -6.73
CA LEU A 6 0.54 3.40 -6.40
C LEU A 6 0.48 3.82 -4.94
N VAL A 7 0.05 5.05 -4.71
CA VAL A 7 -0.17 5.59 -3.38
C VAL A 7 -1.57 6.18 -3.26
N ARG A 8 -2.08 6.22 -2.02
CA ARG A 8 -3.33 6.88 -1.68
C ARG A 8 -3.01 8.06 -0.78
N PHE A 9 -3.64 9.21 -1.02
CA PHE A 9 -3.37 10.44 -0.28
C PHE A 9 -4.65 11.25 -0.08
N GLN A 10 -4.64 12.13 0.91
CA GLN A 10 -5.74 13.06 1.16
C GLN A 10 -5.47 14.38 0.45
N ALA A 11 -6.41 14.85 -0.36
CA ALA A 11 -6.39 16.19 -0.95
C ALA A 11 -7.81 16.75 -1.04
N LYS A 12 -7.99 18.04 -0.75
CA LYS A 12 -9.30 18.73 -0.83
C LYS A 12 -10.43 17.94 -0.13
N ASP A 13 -10.15 17.43 1.07
CA ASP A 13 -11.06 16.62 1.90
C ASP A 13 -11.53 15.28 1.32
N HIS A 14 -10.94 14.83 0.21
CA HIS A 14 -11.18 13.52 -0.36
C HIS A 14 -9.89 12.69 -0.48
N ALA A 15 -10.05 11.37 -0.48
CA ALA A 15 -8.95 10.45 -0.69
C ALA A 15 -8.80 10.13 -2.17
N HIS A 16 -7.60 10.35 -2.71
CA HIS A 16 -7.26 10.16 -4.11
C HIS A 16 -6.14 9.12 -4.27
N TYR A 17 -6.05 8.58 -5.49
CA TYR A 17 -4.97 7.70 -5.90
C TYR A 17 -3.97 8.45 -6.77
N GLY A 18 -2.71 8.05 -6.72
CA GLY A 18 -1.65 8.68 -7.48
C GLY A 18 -0.43 7.79 -7.68
N GLU A 19 0.43 8.18 -8.61
CA GLU A 19 1.74 7.59 -8.82
C GLU A 19 2.78 8.38 -8.01
N LEU A 20 3.51 7.71 -7.12
CA LEU A 20 4.60 8.32 -6.37
C LEU A 20 5.82 8.54 -7.26
N LEU A 21 6.13 9.80 -7.52
CA LEU A 21 7.27 10.21 -8.35
C LEU A 21 8.55 10.28 -7.51
N SER A 22 8.51 10.94 -6.35
CA SER A 22 9.65 11.06 -5.45
C SER A 22 9.26 11.33 -4.01
N GLU A 23 10.18 11.00 -3.10
CA GLU A 23 10.12 11.35 -1.70
C GLU A 23 11.06 12.54 -1.47
N THR A 24 10.54 13.58 -0.84
CA THR A 24 11.27 14.82 -0.57
C THR A 24 11.24 15.11 0.93
N ALA A 25 12.14 15.99 1.40
CA ALA A 25 12.12 16.42 2.81
C ALA A 25 10.79 17.11 3.23
N LYS A 26 9.98 17.54 2.27
CA LYS A 26 8.70 18.22 2.48
C LYS A 26 7.49 17.29 2.31
N GLY A 27 7.71 16.01 1.99
CA GLY A 27 6.66 15.02 1.76
C GLY A 27 6.82 14.30 0.42
N TYR A 28 5.70 13.83 -0.12
CA TYR A 28 5.63 12.90 -1.25
C TYR A 28 5.13 13.63 -2.50
N LEU A 29 5.93 13.65 -3.56
CA LEU A 29 5.53 14.21 -4.86
C LEU A 29 4.76 13.16 -5.64
N ILE A 30 3.51 13.46 -5.97
CA ILE A 30 2.57 12.49 -6.53
C ILE A 30 1.95 13.05 -7.80
N GLN A 31 1.89 12.24 -8.86
CA GLN A 31 1.05 12.49 -10.03
C GLN A 31 -0.35 11.95 -9.77
N PRO A 32 -1.40 12.78 -9.70
CA PRO A 32 -2.77 12.29 -9.47
C PRO A 32 -3.23 11.35 -10.59
N LEU A 33 -3.95 10.31 -10.19
CA LEU A 33 -4.57 9.33 -11.08
C LEU A 33 -6.09 9.38 -10.95
N VAL A 34 -6.78 9.17 -12.07
CA VAL A 34 -8.25 9.06 -12.15
C VAL A 34 -8.60 7.61 -12.42
N GLY A 35 -9.54 7.06 -11.65
CA GLY A 35 -9.99 5.69 -11.76
C GLY A 35 -10.16 5.02 -10.41
N SER A 36 -10.19 3.70 -10.40
CA SER A 36 -10.38 2.88 -9.21
C SER A 36 -9.61 1.58 -9.31
N ILE A 37 -9.38 0.90 -8.17
CA ILE A 37 -8.69 -0.40 -8.15
C ILE A 37 -9.34 -1.42 -9.11
N PRO A 38 -10.68 -1.64 -9.13
CA PRO A 38 -11.28 -2.60 -10.06
C PRO A 38 -11.35 -2.08 -11.51
N GLY A 39 -11.46 -0.76 -11.70
CA GLY A 39 -11.63 -0.13 -13.02
C GLY A 39 -10.32 0.22 -13.73
N GLY A 40 -9.18 0.13 -13.04
CA GLY A 40 -7.89 0.61 -13.52
C GLY A 40 -7.74 2.14 -13.36
N PHE A 41 -6.55 2.62 -13.69
CA PHE A 41 -6.15 4.02 -13.49
C PHE A 41 -5.60 4.66 -14.77
N HIS A 42 -5.85 5.95 -14.92
CA HIS A 42 -5.31 6.82 -15.96
C HIS A 42 -4.71 8.09 -15.33
N ARG A 43 -3.74 8.70 -16.00
CA ARG A 43 -3.16 9.97 -15.51
C ARG A 43 -4.23 11.06 -15.50
N SER A 44 -4.31 11.77 -14.38
CA SER A 44 -5.07 13.01 -14.31
C SER A 44 -4.39 14.07 -15.19
N THR A 45 -5.19 15.03 -15.65
CA THR A 45 -4.67 16.26 -16.28
C THR A 45 -4.17 17.27 -15.25
N GLU A 46 -4.37 16.99 -13.96
CA GLU A 46 -3.85 17.81 -12.87
C GLU A 46 -2.33 17.69 -12.74
N ASP A 47 -1.69 18.80 -12.37
CA ASP A 47 -0.26 18.85 -12.10
C ASP A 47 0.13 17.97 -10.90
N PRO A 48 1.37 17.45 -10.88
CA PRO A 48 1.91 16.80 -9.69
C PRO A 48 1.82 17.69 -8.46
N LEU A 49 1.48 17.07 -7.32
CA LEU A 49 1.34 17.78 -6.06
C LEU A 49 2.14 17.08 -4.96
N THR A 50 2.61 17.86 -3.99
CA THR A 50 3.34 17.35 -2.82
C THR A 50 2.40 17.24 -1.64
N VAL A 51 2.28 16.05 -1.06
CA VAL A 51 1.51 15.81 0.17
C VAL A 51 2.42 15.50 1.35
N PRO A 52 2.07 15.94 2.58
CA PRO A 52 2.89 15.68 3.77
C PRO A 52 2.79 14.23 4.26
N SER A 53 1.70 13.52 3.95
CA SER A 53 1.45 12.17 4.42
C SER A 53 0.66 11.34 3.40
N LEU A 54 0.84 10.03 3.49
CA LEU A 54 0.11 9.04 2.70
C LEU A 54 -0.92 8.32 3.57
N LEU A 55 -1.99 7.85 2.94
CA LEU A 55 -3.00 6.98 3.52
C LEU A 55 -2.62 5.51 3.26
N CYS A 56 -3.35 4.59 3.91
CA CYS A 56 -3.30 3.17 3.54
C CYS A 56 -3.57 3.02 2.03
N PRO A 57 -2.74 2.27 1.26
CA PRO A 57 -2.87 2.17 -0.19
C PRO A 57 -4.19 1.54 -0.62
N ILE A 58 -4.82 0.73 0.24
CA ILE A 58 -6.10 0.10 -0.04
C ILE A 58 -7.18 0.82 0.76
N ALA A 59 -8.27 1.21 0.11
CA ALA A 59 -9.36 1.95 0.75
C ALA A 59 -10.17 1.07 1.71
N GLU A 60 -10.44 -0.16 1.30
CA GLU A 60 -11.12 -1.19 2.08
C GLU A 60 -10.60 -2.57 1.68
N THR A 61 -10.54 -3.50 2.63
CA THR A 61 -10.26 -4.91 2.34
C THR A 61 -11.20 -5.76 3.16
N PRO A 62 -11.97 -6.68 2.54
CA PRO A 62 -12.94 -7.50 3.27
C PRO A 62 -12.26 -8.48 4.23
N LEU A 63 -10.98 -8.81 3.97
CA LEU A 63 -10.20 -9.73 4.78
C LEU A 63 -8.71 -9.35 4.71
N ILE A 64 -8.00 -9.46 5.84
CA ILE A 64 -6.53 -9.39 5.90
C ILE A 64 -6.04 -10.76 6.33
N VAL A 65 -5.52 -11.54 5.37
CA VAL A 65 -5.01 -12.89 5.63
C VAL A 65 -3.53 -12.79 6.00
N CYS A 66 -3.19 -13.23 7.21
CA CYS A 66 -1.82 -13.17 7.72
C CYS A 66 -1.19 -14.57 7.76
N VAL A 67 0.10 -14.66 7.39
CA VAL A 67 0.90 -15.90 7.52
C VAL A 67 1.94 -15.68 8.61
N GLY A 68 1.77 -16.36 9.74
CA GLY A 68 2.73 -16.34 10.84
C GLY A 68 3.96 -17.22 10.56
N LEU A 69 5.07 -16.94 11.26
CA LEU A 69 6.29 -17.76 11.26
C LEU A 69 6.93 -17.96 9.86
N ASN A 70 6.66 -17.06 8.92
CA ASN A 70 7.17 -17.12 7.54
C ASN A 70 8.67 -16.77 7.40
N TYR A 71 9.33 -16.43 8.51
CA TYR A 71 10.77 -16.14 8.56
C TYR A 71 11.43 -17.00 9.64
N ARG A 72 12.44 -17.79 9.25
CA ARG A 72 13.11 -18.76 10.13
C ARG A 72 13.67 -18.12 11.40
N GLN A 73 14.36 -16.98 11.27
CA GLN A 73 14.95 -16.29 12.39
C GLN A 73 13.88 -15.78 13.37
N HIS A 74 12.83 -15.14 12.86
CA HIS A 74 11.72 -14.66 13.69
C HIS A 74 10.99 -15.82 14.40
N ALA A 75 10.84 -16.97 13.74
CA ALA A 75 10.25 -18.15 14.35
C ALA A 75 11.10 -18.71 15.51
N GLN A 76 12.43 -18.67 15.38
CA GLN A 76 13.36 -19.10 16.44
C GLN A 76 13.33 -18.15 17.65
N GLU A 77 13.28 -16.84 17.42
CA GLU A 77 13.15 -15.82 18.47
C GLU A 77 11.85 -15.97 19.27
N MET A 78 10.76 -16.33 18.58
CA MET A 78 9.44 -16.53 19.18
C MET A 78 9.30 -17.84 19.98
N LYS A 79 10.37 -18.66 20.06
CA LYS A 79 10.42 -19.94 20.81
C LYS A 79 9.28 -20.91 20.48
N VAL A 80 8.72 -20.83 19.27
CA VAL A 80 7.68 -21.76 18.82
C VAL A 80 8.36 -23.08 18.48
N SER A 81 8.00 -24.15 19.18
CA SER A 81 8.68 -25.47 19.10
C SER A 81 8.49 -26.17 17.74
N THR A 82 7.58 -25.67 16.91
CA THR A 82 7.23 -26.23 15.61
C THR A 82 7.15 -25.10 14.58
N ILE A 83 8.03 -25.16 13.59
CA ILE A 83 7.91 -24.35 12.38
C ILE A 83 6.91 -25.09 11.48
N PRO A 84 5.75 -24.50 11.13
CA PRO A 84 4.76 -25.19 10.30
C PRO A 84 5.36 -25.51 8.93
N SER A 85 5.32 -26.78 8.52
CA SER A 85 5.71 -27.20 7.16
C SER A 85 4.59 -27.01 6.13
N THR A 86 3.42 -26.56 6.58
CA THR A 86 2.22 -26.25 5.80
C THR A 86 1.58 -24.97 6.33
N TYR A 87 0.95 -24.18 5.45
CA TYR A 87 0.34 -22.91 5.84
C TYR A 87 -0.83 -23.15 6.80
N SER A 88 -0.62 -22.85 8.09
CA SER A 88 -1.69 -22.83 9.09
C SER A 88 -2.40 -21.48 9.02
N PHE A 89 -3.61 -21.45 8.46
CA PHE A 89 -4.50 -20.29 8.58
C PHE A 89 -5.01 -20.21 10.01
N PHE A 90 -4.70 -19.13 10.73
CA PHE A 90 -5.38 -18.83 11.98
C PHE A 90 -6.69 -18.09 11.64
N PRO A 91 -7.85 -18.61 12.09
CA PRO A 91 -9.16 -18.03 11.80
C PRO A 91 -9.40 -16.70 12.52
#